data_AF-A0A3D2L823-F1
#
_entry.id   AF-A0A3D2L823-F1
#
_cell.length_a   1.000
_cell.length_b   1.000
_cell.length_c   1.000
_cell.angle_alpha   90.00
_cell.angle_beta   90.00
_cell.angle_gamma   90.00
#
_symmetry.space_group_name_H-M   'P 1'
#
loop_
_entity.id
_entity.type
_entity.pdbx_description
1 polymer ?
#
loop_
_entity_poly.entity_id
_entity_poly.type
_entity_poly.pdbx_seq_one_letter_code
_entity_poly.pdbx_strand_id
1 'polypeptide(L)'
;FLFDDRLPDLNVGDNNGTTCAPVLTRAVADICASTSHYTHVVNGRFKGGWTTRQYGKPAEGVHAIQMELAQRCYLTSETPPFDYSIPRADKFRSLLQSILITVSTTAQASL
;
A
#
# COMPACT_ATOMS: atom_id res chain seq x y z
N PHE A 1 14.67 15.77 11.56
CA PHE A 1 13.59 15.09 10.81
C PHE A 1 12.89 14.12 11.76
N LEU A 2 11.69 13.61 11.39
CA LEU A 2 10.90 12.73 12.26
C LEU A 2 11.38 11.26 12.26
N PHE A 3 12.33 10.90 11.41
CA PHE A 3 12.80 9.52 11.19
C PHE A 3 14.30 9.49 10.87
N ASP A 4 14.97 8.43 11.29
CA ASP A 4 16.41 8.23 11.12
C ASP A 4 16.76 7.55 9.78
N ASP A 5 15.85 6.72 9.26
CA ASP A 5 16.05 5.93 8.04
C ASP A 5 15.16 6.37 6.87
N ARG A 6 15.56 5.96 5.66
CA ARG A 6 14.70 6.06 4.48
C ARG A 6 13.45 5.20 4.68
N LEU A 7 12.27 5.81 4.52
CA LEU A 7 11.00 5.09 4.54
C LEU A 7 10.90 4.11 3.37
N PRO A 8 10.25 2.94 3.57
CA PRO A 8 9.92 2.03 2.48
C PRO A 8 9.10 2.71 1.38
N ASP A 9 9.26 2.23 0.15
CA ASP A 9 8.58 2.79 -1.01
C ASP A 9 7.06 2.53 -0.96
N LEU A 10 6.65 1.39 -0.38
CA LEU A 10 5.27 0.95 -0.18
C LEU A 10 5.05 0.55 1.28
N ASN A 11 4.05 1.11 1.96
CA ASN A 11 3.65 0.68 3.31
C ASN A 11 2.19 0.21 3.32
N VAL A 12 1.99 -1.09 3.51
CA VAL A 12 0.65 -1.70 3.60
C VAL A 12 0.22 -1.71 5.05
N GLY A 13 -0.97 -1.21 5.37
CA GLY A 13 -1.49 -1.15 6.74
C GLY A 13 -2.91 -1.67 6.88
N ASP A 14 -3.11 -2.66 7.75
CA ASP A 14 -4.44 -3.24 8.08
C ASP A 14 -4.70 -3.27 9.60
N ASN A 15 -4.01 -2.39 10.32
CA ASN A 15 -3.95 -2.31 11.77
C ASN A 15 -3.55 -3.62 12.45
N ASN A 16 -2.51 -4.28 11.93
CA ASN A 16 -2.08 -5.61 12.41
C ASN A 16 -3.22 -6.64 12.33
N GLY A 17 -3.96 -6.64 11.22
CA GLY A 17 -4.98 -7.63 10.89
C GLY A 17 -6.37 -7.37 11.47
N THR A 18 -6.64 -6.19 12.05
CA THR A 18 -7.97 -5.91 12.63
C THR A 18 -8.95 -5.28 11.67
N THR A 19 -8.49 -4.68 10.55
CA THR A 19 -9.37 -3.89 9.67
C THR A 19 -9.73 -4.59 8.36
N CYS A 20 -9.06 -5.68 7.99
CA CYS A 20 -9.41 -6.49 6.82
C CYS A 20 -9.09 -7.98 7.03
N ALA A 21 -9.62 -8.83 6.14
CA ALA A 21 -9.33 -10.25 6.18
C ALA A 21 -7.85 -10.52 5.78
N PRO A 22 -7.14 -11.45 6.45
CA PRO A 22 -5.73 -11.72 6.17
C PRO A 22 -5.42 -12.12 4.72
N VAL A 23 -6.40 -12.68 4.00
CA VAL A 23 -6.25 -13.01 2.57
C VAL A 23 -6.04 -11.76 1.70
N LEU A 24 -6.70 -10.65 2.02
CA LEU A 24 -6.58 -9.39 1.28
C LEU A 24 -5.21 -8.75 1.51
N THR A 25 -4.75 -8.67 2.75
CA THR A 25 -3.41 -8.13 3.07
C THR A 25 -2.31 -8.94 2.43
N ARG A 26 -2.40 -10.28 2.47
CA ARG A 26 -1.43 -11.16 1.81
C ARG A 26 -1.40 -10.96 0.31
N ALA A 27 -2.56 -10.87 -0.34
CA ALA A 27 -2.63 -10.60 -1.77
C ALA A 27 -1.92 -9.29 -2.18
N VAL A 28 -2.05 -8.23 -1.37
CA VAL A 28 -1.30 -6.98 -1.60
C VAL A 28 0.20 -7.18 -1.38
N ALA A 29 0.57 -7.81 -0.27
CA ALA A 29 1.97 -8.03 0.09
C ALA A 29 2.72 -8.87 -0.95
N ASP A 30 2.09 -9.91 -1.50
CA ASP A 30 2.68 -10.80 -2.51
C ASP A 30 2.97 -10.03 -3.81
N ILE A 31 2.07 -9.15 -4.25
CA ILE A 31 2.32 -8.28 -5.40
C ILE A 31 3.47 -7.30 -5.11
N CYS A 32 3.53 -6.71 -3.92
CA CYS A 32 4.65 -5.85 -3.53
C CYS A 32 5.99 -6.60 -3.52
N ALA A 33 5.99 -7.85 -3.08
CA ALA A 33 7.17 -8.72 -3.05
C ALA A 33 7.57 -9.25 -4.43
N SER A 34 6.68 -9.24 -5.42
CA SER A 34 6.94 -9.73 -6.78
C SER A 34 7.95 -8.89 -7.57
N THR A 35 8.31 -7.70 -7.08
CA THR A 35 9.24 -6.78 -7.71
C THR A 35 10.41 -6.45 -6.79
N SER A 36 11.63 -6.46 -7.34
CA SER A 36 12.84 -6.02 -6.63
C SER A 36 13.07 -4.51 -6.73
N HIS A 37 12.23 -3.78 -7.48
CA HIS A 37 12.41 -2.35 -7.74
C HIS A 37 11.93 -1.45 -6.59
N TYR A 38 11.00 -1.93 -5.76
CA TYR A 38 10.39 -1.16 -4.69
C TYR A 38 10.50 -1.91 -3.37
N THR A 39 10.98 -1.20 -2.35
CA THR A 39 10.94 -1.70 -0.98
C THR A 39 9.52 -1.66 -0.43
N HIS A 40 9.15 -2.62 0.40
CA HIS A 40 7.83 -2.66 1.01
C HIS A 40 7.89 -3.12 2.45
N VAL A 41 6.84 -2.79 3.22
CA VAL A 41 6.61 -3.31 4.56
C VAL A 41 5.12 -3.45 4.81
N VAL A 42 4.74 -4.43 5.63
CA VAL A 42 3.37 -4.62 6.12
C VAL A 42 3.32 -4.25 7.60
N ASN A 43 2.39 -3.37 7.98
CA ASN A 43 2.21 -2.86 9.33
C ASN A 43 3.52 -2.38 9.97
N GLY A 44 4.32 -1.64 9.19
CA GLY A 44 5.49 -0.95 9.70
C GLY A 44 5.07 0.21 10.62
N ARG A 45 5.62 1.42 10.38
CA ARG A 45 5.18 2.59 11.15
C ARG A 45 3.74 3.02 10.80
N PHE A 46 3.35 2.92 9.54
CA PHE A 46 2.03 3.31 9.04
C PHE A 46 1.09 2.11 8.98
N LYS A 47 0.51 1.76 10.13
CA LYS A 47 -0.30 0.54 10.28
C LYS A 47 -1.75 0.69 9.81
N GLY A 48 -2.13 1.73 9.08
CA GLY A 48 -3.54 2.11 8.90
C GLY A 48 -3.97 3.16 9.92
N GLY A 49 -4.28 4.35 9.40
CA GLY A 49 -4.67 5.52 10.16
C GLY A 49 -6.12 5.47 10.64
N TRP A 50 -6.65 6.63 11.02
CA TRP A 50 -8.01 6.74 11.55
C TRP A 50 -9.06 6.17 10.60
N THR A 51 -9.04 6.55 9.31
CA THR A 51 -10.00 6.07 8.30
C THR A 51 -10.01 4.55 8.21
N THR A 52 -8.85 3.91 8.09
CA THR A 52 -8.73 2.45 8.01
C THR A 52 -9.31 1.79 9.26
N ARG A 53 -9.03 2.33 10.45
CA ARG A 53 -9.51 1.80 11.74
C ARG A 53 -11.00 1.98 11.96
N GLN A 54 -11.55 3.12 11.54
CA GLN A 54 -12.97 3.42 11.75
C GLN A 54 -13.88 2.62 10.83
N TYR A 55 -13.47 2.44 9.57
CA TYR A 55 -14.32 1.79 8.56
C TYR A 55 -14.03 0.31 8.38
N GLY A 56 -12.86 -0.17 8.81
CA GLY A 56 -12.55 -1.61 8.82
C GLY A 56 -13.40 -2.34 9.85
N LYS A 57 -14.41 -3.06 9.39
CA LYS A 57 -15.29 -3.91 10.21
C LYS A 57 -15.45 -5.29 9.56
N PRO A 58 -14.41 -6.14 9.61
CA PRO A 58 -14.42 -7.43 8.89
C PRO A 58 -15.59 -8.34 9.28
N ALA A 59 -16.05 -8.28 10.54
CA ALA A 59 -17.21 -9.04 11.01
C ALA A 59 -18.54 -8.60 10.37
N GLU A 60 -18.61 -7.36 9.86
CA GLU A 60 -19.75 -6.81 9.12
C GLU A 60 -19.53 -6.88 7.58
N GLY A 61 -18.48 -7.59 7.12
CA GLY A 61 -18.13 -7.70 5.71
C GLY A 61 -17.46 -6.45 5.12
N VAL A 62 -17.11 -5.44 5.93
CA VAL A 62 -16.42 -4.25 5.47
C VAL A 62 -14.93 -4.37 5.76
N HIS A 63 -14.11 -4.43 4.72
CA HIS A 63 -12.66 -4.58 4.84
C HIS A 63 -11.94 -3.30 4.41
N ALA A 64 -11.06 -2.77 5.26
CA ALA A 64 -10.27 -1.59 4.99
C ALA A 64 -8.76 -1.90 5.09
N ILE A 65 -8.02 -1.52 4.06
CA ILE A 65 -6.56 -1.64 3.95
C ILE A 65 -5.99 -0.30 3.47
N GLN A 66 -4.84 0.09 4.00
CA GLN A 66 -4.12 1.31 3.66
C GLN A 66 -2.91 0.98 2.79
N MET A 67 -2.57 1.89 1.88
CA MET A 67 -1.31 1.93 1.15
C MET A 67 -0.71 3.33 1.22
N GLU A 68 0.48 3.47 1.82
CA GLU A 68 1.29 4.70 1.73
C GLU A 68 2.37 4.54 0.66
N LEU A 69 2.64 5.62 -0.09
CA LEU A 69 3.56 5.64 -1.22
C LEU A 69 4.68 6.67 -0.98
N ALA A 70 5.94 6.27 -1.13
CA ALA A 70 7.04 7.23 -1.11
C ALA A 70 7.03 8.11 -2.36
N GLN A 71 7.22 9.42 -2.18
CA GLN A 71 7.20 10.40 -3.27
C GLN A 71 8.20 10.10 -4.38
N ARG A 72 9.39 9.62 -4.04
CA ARG A 72 10.44 9.20 -5.01
C ARG A 72 9.99 8.15 -6.03
N CYS A 73 8.89 7.43 -5.79
CA CYS A 73 8.35 6.44 -6.71
C CYS A 73 7.68 7.06 -7.94
N TYR A 74 7.30 8.34 -7.87
CA TYR A 74 6.57 9.02 -8.95
C TYR A 74 7.01 10.48 -9.18
N LEU A 75 7.81 11.06 -8.29
CA LEU A 75 8.43 12.38 -8.49
C LEU A 75 9.88 12.26 -8.95
N THR A 76 10.37 13.30 -9.63
CA THR A 76 11.78 13.46 -10.00
C THR A 76 12.62 13.77 -8.75
N SER A 77 12.11 14.64 -7.86
CA SER A 77 12.71 15.01 -6.58
C SER A 77 11.65 15.09 -5.46
N GLU A 78 12.07 14.84 -4.22
CA GLU A 78 11.26 15.03 -2.99
C GLU A 78 11.46 16.42 -2.38
N THR A 79 11.94 17.36 -3.20
CA THR A 79 12.08 18.77 -2.86
C THR A 79 11.33 19.61 -3.90
N PRO A 80 10.91 20.84 -3.55
CA PRO A 80 10.36 21.78 -4.52
C PRO A 80 11.23 21.86 -5.79
N PRO A 81 10.62 21.86 -6.99
CA PRO A 81 9.19 22.05 -7.26
C PRO A 81 8.32 20.77 -7.23
N PHE A 82 8.85 19.61 -6.80
CA PHE A 82 8.13 18.31 -6.77
C PHE A 82 7.65 17.85 -8.16
N ASP A 83 8.51 17.99 -9.18
CA ASP A 83 8.15 17.63 -10.55
C ASP A 83 7.74 16.15 -10.67
N TYR A 84 6.62 15.92 -11.35
CA TYR A 84 6.14 14.58 -11.65
C TYR A 84 7.04 13.90 -12.69
N SER A 85 7.46 12.67 -12.41
CA SER A 85 8.27 11.88 -13.33
C SER A 85 7.39 10.85 -14.03
N ILE A 86 6.98 11.16 -15.28
CA ILE A 86 6.16 10.26 -16.10
C ILE A 86 6.78 8.83 -16.15
N PRO A 87 8.09 8.65 -16.44
CA PRO A 87 8.65 7.30 -16.53
C PRO A 87 8.63 6.51 -15.20
N ARG A 88 8.80 7.19 -14.06
CA ARG A 88 8.72 6.53 -12.73
C ARG A 88 7.28 6.19 -12.40
N ALA A 89 6.38 7.14 -12.63
CA ALA A 89 4.99 6.99 -12.29
C ALA A 89 4.28 5.97 -13.17
N ASP A 90 4.61 5.85 -14.46
CA ASP A 90 4.02 4.82 -15.33
C ASP A 90 4.36 3.41 -14.83
N LYS A 91 5.62 3.15 -14.48
CA LYS A 91 6.04 1.88 -13.87
C LYS A 91 5.32 1.61 -12.57
N PHE A 92 5.20 2.64 -11.74
CA PHE A 92 4.55 2.51 -10.43
C PHE A 92 3.04 2.28 -10.56
N ARG A 93 2.38 2.95 -11.51
CA ARG A 93 0.96 2.75 -11.82
C ARG A 93 0.67 1.33 -12.27
N SER A 94 1.54 0.72 -13.07
CA SER A 94 1.39 -0.70 -13.45
C SER A 94 1.38 -1.61 -12.23
N LEU A 95 2.28 -1.40 -11.25
CA LEU A 95 2.28 -2.15 -10.00
C LEU A 95 1.01 -1.91 -9.18
N LEU A 96 0.60 -0.66 -9.00
CA LEU A 96 -0.63 -0.30 -8.28
C LEU A 96 -1.88 -0.88 -8.94
N GLN A 97 -1.91 -0.94 -10.27
CA GLN A 97 -2.98 -1.59 -11.02
C GLN A 97 -3.03 -3.09 -10.73
N SER A 98 -1.88 -3.78 -10.72
CA SER A 98 -1.82 -5.20 -10.33
C SER A 98 -2.33 -5.41 -8.91
N ILE A 99 -2.01 -4.53 -7.96
CA ILE A 99 -2.51 -4.59 -6.59
C ILE A 99 -4.03 -4.46 -6.56
N LEU A 100 -4.59 -3.43 -7.21
CA LEU A 100 -6.04 -3.18 -7.22
C LEU A 100 -6.83 -4.31 -7.87
N ILE A 101 -6.35 -4.85 -9.01
CA ILE A 101 -6.96 -5.99 -9.67
C ILE A 101 -6.93 -7.21 -8.74
N THR A 102 -5.78 -7.52 -8.15
CA THR A 102 -5.61 -8.69 -7.27
C THR A 102 -6.52 -8.59 -6.04
N VAL A 103 -6.59 -7.43 -5.39
CA VAL A 103 -7.49 -7.21 -4.23
C VAL A 103 -8.95 -7.38 -4.63
N SER A 104 -9.36 -6.82 -5.77
CA SER A 104 -10.74 -6.94 -6.27
C SER A 104 -11.11 -8.40 -6.52
N THR A 105 -10.28 -9.13 -7.26
CA THR A 105 -10.52 -10.56 -7.55
C THR A 105 -10.49 -11.42 -6.28
N THR A 106 -9.56 -11.14 -5.36
CA THR A 106 -9.47 -11.88 -4.09
C THR A 106 -10.69 -11.65 -3.22
N ALA A 107 -11.19 -10.41 -3.14
CA ALA A 107 -12.40 -10.07 -2.40
C ALA A 107 -13.63 -10.80 -2.97
N GLN A 108 -13.78 -10.84 -4.29
CA GLN A 108 -14.88 -11.54 -4.97
C GLN A 108 -14.85 -13.07 -4.79
N ALA A 109 -13.68 -13.65 -4.57
CA ALA A 109 -13.53 -15.10 -4.39
C ALA A 109 -13.63 -15.56 -2.92
N SER A 110 -13.50 -14.64 -1.97
CA SER A 110 -13.33 -14.96 -0.54
C SER A 110 -14.47 -14.48 0.36
N LEU A 111 -15.40 -13.70 -0.19
CA LEU A 111 -16.55 -13.06 0.48
C LEU A 111 -17.82 -13.35 -0.32
#